data_AF-A0A2G8S768-F1
#
_entry.id   AF-A0A2G8S768-F1
#
_cell.length_a   1.000
_cell.length_b   1.000
_cell.length_c   1.000
_cell.angle_alpha   90.00
_cell.angle_beta   90.00
_cell.angle_gamma   90.00
#
_symmetry.space_group_name_H-M   'P 1'
#
loop_
_entity.id
_entity.type
_entity.pdbx_description
1 polymer ?
#
loop_
_entity_poly.entity_id
_entity_poly.type
_entity_poly.pdbx_seq_one_letter_code
_entity_poly.pdbx_strand_id
1 'polypeptide(L)'
;MDVDKYDEYYASKPSREVITVETKIKSSNIGFSMLARMGWVEGTPLGASGDGRVDPVPFYVKNDLTGLGKASQDVRMIESTVSQRRGLDSERQTKETQEQRKQREDAVARRAAVQSEITTVLRPFYCEVCEKQFQNVAQYDEHTNSYAHHHKVRFRDMQLAQRASRNTEEEVSKRKEKERKREEKELRKIAKAAGVKMVKPPVAVAAAGEASSMPSAGSAAGGGFKKSEWATVVTFTADTSVTSPEPPKRSAWATLQPHA
;
A
#
# COMPACT_ATOMS: atom_id res chain seq x y z
N MET A 1 -6.48 72.65 -15.68
CA MET A 1 -7.48 71.92 -14.87
C MET A 1 -6.67 71.16 -13.86
N ASP A 2 -6.40 71.83 -12.76
CA ASP A 2 -5.18 71.58 -12.00
C ASP A 2 -5.53 70.59 -10.90
N VAL A 3 -5.07 69.35 -11.07
CA VAL A 3 -5.47 68.20 -10.25
C VAL A 3 -5.15 68.44 -8.78
N ASP A 4 -4.01 69.10 -8.52
CA ASP A 4 -3.52 69.47 -7.19
C ASP A 4 -4.57 70.29 -6.40
N LYS A 5 -5.34 71.15 -7.09
CA LYS A 5 -6.39 71.97 -6.47
C LYS A 5 -7.62 71.15 -6.05
N TYR A 6 -7.84 69.98 -6.66
CA TYR A 6 -8.89 69.06 -6.23
C TYR A 6 -8.50 68.36 -4.95
N ASP A 7 -7.25 67.87 -4.87
CA ASP A 7 -6.73 67.17 -3.69
C ASP A 7 -6.58 68.11 -2.49
N GLU A 8 -6.14 69.36 -2.71
CA GLU A 8 -6.14 70.41 -1.67
C GLU A 8 -7.55 70.67 -1.11
N TYR A 9 -8.58 70.61 -1.96
CA TYR A 9 -10.00 70.74 -1.59
C TYR A 9 -10.59 69.48 -0.93
N TYR A 10 -9.86 68.36 -0.86
CA TYR A 10 -10.23 67.16 -0.11
C TYR A 10 -9.38 66.98 1.16
N ALA A 11 -8.09 67.32 1.14
CA ALA A 11 -7.20 67.31 2.30
C ALA A 11 -7.61 68.34 3.36
N SER A 12 -8.21 69.47 2.95
CA SER A 12 -8.74 70.52 3.84
C SER A 12 -10.11 70.20 4.47
N LYS A 13 -10.76 69.09 4.10
CA LYS A 13 -12.03 68.68 4.72
C LYS A 13 -11.76 68.06 6.09
N PRO A 14 -12.49 68.44 7.16
CA PRO A 14 -12.34 67.80 8.45
C PRO A 14 -12.66 66.30 8.32
N SER A 15 -11.79 65.45 8.88
CA SER A 15 -11.95 64.00 8.82
C SER A 15 -13.28 63.59 9.45
N ARG A 16 -14.09 62.85 8.70
CA ARG A 16 -15.41 62.41 9.15
C ARG A 16 -15.24 61.45 10.33
N GLU A 17 -15.73 61.83 11.50
CA GLU A 17 -15.71 60.96 12.68
C GLU A 17 -16.45 59.65 12.38
N VAL A 18 -15.74 58.53 12.52
CA VAL A 18 -16.30 57.18 12.32
C VAL A 18 -17.03 56.78 13.60
N ILE A 19 -18.35 56.87 13.56
CA ILE A 19 -19.22 56.46 14.66
C ILE A 19 -19.36 54.93 14.61
N THR A 20 -18.97 54.23 15.67
CA THR A 20 -19.22 52.80 15.86
C THR A 20 -20.45 52.59 16.75
N VAL A 21 -20.91 51.34 16.88
CA VAL A 21 -22.05 50.97 17.74
C VAL A 21 -21.78 51.27 19.22
N GLU A 22 -20.51 51.31 19.62
CA GLU A 22 -20.06 51.51 21.02
C GLU A 22 -19.78 52.99 21.36
N THR A 23 -19.54 53.84 20.35
CA THR A 23 -19.24 55.26 20.58
C THR A 23 -20.51 56.11 20.70
N LYS A 24 -20.76 56.66 21.89
CA LYS A 24 -21.81 57.68 22.11
C LYS A 24 -21.61 58.91 21.20
N ILE A 25 -22.72 59.47 20.72
CA ILE A 25 -22.74 60.70 19.94
C ILE A 25 -22.44 61.90 20.86
N LYS A 26 -21.43 62.69 20.52
CA LYS A 26 -21.02 63.91 21.24
C LYS A 26 -22.12 64.99 21.19
N SER A 27 -22.22 65.81 22.23
CA SER A 27 -23.15 66.94 22.31
C SER A 27 -22.92 68.04 21.27
N SER A 28 -21.73 68.09 20.65
CA SER A 28 -21.41 68.94 19.49
C SER A 28 -22.10 68.51 18.19
N ASN A 29 -22.71 67.33 18.14
CA ASN A 29 -23.41 66.84 16.96
C ASN A 29 -24.77 67.53 16.80
N ILE A 30 -25.08 67.96 15.56
CA ILE A 30 -26.34 68.64 15.24
C ILE A 30 -27.56 67.78 15.62
N GLY A 31 -27.51 66.46 15.42
CA GLY A 31 -28.59 65.54 15.79
C GLY A 31 -28.83 65.47 17.30
N PHE A 32 -27.75 65.44 18.11
CA PHE A 32 -27.86 65.51 19.57
C PHE A 32 -28.51 66.83 20.01
N SER A 33 -28.04 67.97 19.47
CA SER A 33 -28.60 69.28 19.83
C SER A 33 -30.06 69.46 19.37
N MET A 34 -30.47 68.81 18.29
CA MET A 34 -31.86 68.77 17.82
C MET A 34 -32.75 67.95 18.77
N LEU A 35 -32.32 66.73 19.15
CA LEU A 35 -33.05 65.90 20.11
C LEU A 35 -33.19 66.59 21.47
N ALA A 36 -32.11 67.20 21.99
CA ALA A 36 -32.13 67.95 23.24
C ALA A 36 -33.14 69.12 23.21
N ARG A 37 -33.25 69.82 22.07
CA ARG A 37 -34.25 70.89 21.87
C ARG A 37 -35.69 70.38 21.78
N MET A 38 -35.89 69.10 21.48
CA MET A 38 -37.20 68.43 21.50
C MET A 38 -37.54 67.82 22.88
N GLY A 39 -36.73 68.10 23.91
CA GLY A 39 -36.95 67.62 25.28
C GLY A 39 -36.39 66.23 25.58
N TRP A 40 -35.62 65.64 24.66
CA TRP A 40 -34.89 64.39 24.93
C TRP A 40 -33.66 64.64 25.81
N VAL A 41 -33.39 63.71 26.73
CA VAL A 41 -32.24 63.77 27.65
C VAL A 41 -31.37 62.53 27.44
N GLU A 42 -30.04 62.69 27.46
CA GLU A 42 -29.12 61.57 27.23
C GLU A 42 -29.38 60.40 28.20
N GLY A 43 -29.41 59.18 27.67
CA GLY A 43 -29.73 57.97 28.42
C GLY A 43 -31.24 57.72 28.62
N THR A 44 -32.11 58.67 28.27
CA THR A 44 -33.56 58.47 28.29
C THR A 44 -34.01 57.75 27.01
N PRO A 45 -34.82 56.68 27.09
CA PRO A 45 -35.38 56.02 25.91
C PRO A 45 -36.42 56.89 25.18
N LEU A 46 -36.53 56.72 23.86
CA LEU A 46 -37.52 57.43 23.04
C LEU A 46 -38.84 56.66 23.00
N GLY A 47 -39.95 57.38 23.20
CA GLY A 47 -41.32 56.85 23.08
C GLY A 47 -42.28 57.54 24.06
N ALA A 48 -43.58 57.56 23.75
CA ALA A 48 -44.59 58.23 24.59
C ALA A 48 -44.71 57.64 26.01
N SER A 49 -44.33 56.37 26.20
CA SER A 49 -44.30 55.65 27.47
C SER A 49 -42.90 55.54 28.09
N GLY A 50 -41.85 55.96 27.39
CA GLY A 50 -40.46 55.66 27.79
C GLY A 50 -40.04 54.18 27.64
N ASP A 51 -40.81 53.35 26.92
CA ASP A 51 -40.52 51.90 26.74
C ASP A 51 -39.57 51.60 25.56
N GLY A 52 -38.85 52.62 25.06
CA GLY A 52 -37.85 52.45 24.01
C GLY A 52 -36.58 51.76 24.52
N ARG A 53 -35.77 51.18 23.62
CA ARG A 53 -34.40 50.79 23.95
C ARG A 53 -33.47 51.99 23.79
N VAL A 54 -32.65 52.26 24.81
CA VAL A 54 -31.68 53.35 24.82
C VAL A 54 -30.55 53.10 23.81
N ASP A 55 -30.04 51.86 23.76
CA ASP A 55 -28.89 51.51 22.93
C ASP A 55 -29.27 51.06 21.49
N PRO A 56 -28.37 51.26 20.51
CA PRO A 56 -28.54 50.72 19.16
C PRO A 56 -28.65 49.18 19.17
N VAL A 57 -29.28 48.60 18.14
CA VAL A 57 -29.29 47.13 17.98
C VAL A 57 -27.87 46.65 17.66
N PRO A 58 -27.26 45.74 18.43
CA PRO A 58 -26.02 45.10 18.03
C PRO A 58 -26.26 44.25 16.77
N PHE A 59 -25.53 44.54 15.69
CA PHE A 59 -25.60 43.76 14.45
C PHE A 59 -24.21 43.21 14.10
N TYR A 60 -24.17 41.98 13.59
CA TYR A 60 -22.94 41.35 13.12
C TYR A 60 -22.98 41.25 11.59
N VAL A 61 -22.05 41.93 10.93
CA VAL A 61 -21.86 41.80 9.48
C VAL A 61 -21.17 40.46 9.22
N LYS A 62 -21.84 39.55 8.51
CA LYS A 62 -21.24 38.28 8.10
C LYS A 62 -20.36 38.50 6.89
N ASN A 63 -19.05 38.46 7.12
CA ASN A 63 -18.04 38.50 6.06
C ASN A 63 -17.79 37.11 5.44
N ASP A 64 -18.34 36.06 6.05
CA ASP A 64 -18.17 34.66 5.63
C ASP A 64 -19.11 34.29 4.46
N LEU A 65 -18.58 33.59 3.46
CA LEU A 65 -19.38 33.01 2.37
C LEU A 65 -20.19 31.75 2.80
N THR A 66 -20.12 31.35 4.07
CA THR A 66 -20.81 30.17 4.59
C THR A 66 -22.28 30.43 4.87
N GLY A 67 -23.17 29.55 4.39
CA GLY A 67 -24.61 29.62 4.67
C GLY A 67 -24.95 29.58 6.16
N LEU A 68 -26.10 30.16 6.53
CA LEU A 68 -26.60 30.18 7.91
C LEU A 68 -26.70 28.75 8.47
N GLY A 69 -26.15 28.53 9.67
CA GLY A 69 -26.16 27.21 10.32
C GLY A 69 -25.11 26.21 9.82
N LYS A 70 -24.32 26.54 8.78
CA LYS A 70 -23.28 25.62 8.29
C LYS A 70 -22.22 25.32 9.36
N ALA A 71 -21.69 26.36 10.01
CA ALA A 71 -20.72 26.20 11.10
C ALA A 71 -21.24 25.32 12.26
N SER A 72 -22.52 25.41 12.64
CA SER A 72 -23.09 24.57 13.71
C SER A 72 -23.44 23.14 13.25
N GLN A 73 -23.67 22.92 11.95
CA GLN A 73 -23.68 21.58 11.37
C GLN A 73 -22.28 20.94 11.43
N ASP A 74 -21.24 21.71 11.06
CA ASP A 74 -19.88 21.22 10.98
C ASP A 74 -19.28 20.93 12.37
N VAL A 75 -19.56 21.76 13.38
CA VAL A 75 -19.23 21.47 14.78
C VAL A 75 -19.85 20.14 15.23
N ARG A 76 -21.15 19.89 14.97
CA ARG A 76 -21.81 18.61 15.31
C ARG A 76 -21.23 17.42 14.55
N MET A 77 -20.77 17.61 13.31
CA MET A 77 -20.09 16.59 12.53
C MET A 77 -18.69 16.28 13.11
N ILE A 78 -17.96 17.30 13.54
CA ILE A 78 -16.67 17.16 14.22
C ILE A 78 -16.86 16.46 15.57
N GLU A 79 -17.82 16.88 16.39
CA GLU A 79 -18.14 16.23 17.67
C GLU A 79 -18.47 14.74 17.49
N SER A 80 -19.38 14.41 16.57
CA SER A 80 -19.78 13.01 16.32
C SER A 80 -18.66 12.14 15.71
N THR A 81 -17.72 12.71 14.96
CA THR A 81 -16.59 11.96 14.37
C THR A 81 -15.33 11.90 15.23
N VAL A 82 -15.11 12.89 16.11
CA VAL A 82 -13.90 13.02 16.94
C VAL A 82 -14.12 12.59 18.41
N SER A 83 -15.37 12.57 18.90
CA SER A 83 -15.73 12.13 20.26
C SER A 83 -15.17 10.76 20.66
N GLN A 84 -14.94 9.86 19.70
CA GLN A 84 -14.20 8.63 19.90
C GLN A 84 -12.84 8.72 19.22
N ARG A 85 -11.78 9.01 20.01
CA ARG A 85 -10.40 8.78 19.59
C ARG A 85 -10.30 7.34 19.05
N ARG A 86 -9.90 7.20 17.79
CA ARG A 86 -9.83 5.91 17.10
C ARG A 86 -8.88 4.97 17.87
N GLY A 87 -9.47 4.08 18.66
CA GLY A 87 -8.73 3.18 19.54
C GLY A 87 -7.78 2.29 18.74
N LEU A 88 -6.62 2.00 19.32
CA LEU A 88 -5.63 1.15 18.68
C LEU A 88 -6.19 -0.28 18.61
N ASP A 89 -5.98 -0.98 17.50
CA ASP A 89 -6.51 -2.34 17.31
C ASP A 89 -6.07 -3.30 18.42
N SER A 90 -4.91 -3.06 19.04
CA SER A 90 -4.41 -3.77 20.23
C SER A 90 -5.20 -3.45 21.52
N GLU A 91 -5.54 -2.19 21.78
CA GLU A 91 -6.37 -1.76 22.92
C GLU A 91 -7.80 -2.32 22.84
N ARG A 92 -8.26 -2.59 21.62
CA ARG A 92 -9.52 -3.29 21.34
C ARG A 92 -9.36 -4.79 21.61
N GLN A 93 -8.35 -5.44 21.05
CA GLN A 93 -8.10 -6.88 21.22
C GLN A 93 -7.90 -7.32 22.69
N THR A 94 -7.37 -6.46 23.56
CA THR A 94 -7.25 -6.76 25.00
C THR A 94 -8.57 -6.66 25.78
N LYS A 95 -9.63 -6.12 25.17
CA LYS A 95 -10.97 -5.97 25.76
C LYS A 95 -12.03 -6.85 25.07
N GLU A 96 -11.69 -7.52 23.96
CA GLU A 96 -12.60 -8.40 23.23
C GLU A 96 -12.81 -9.73 23.98
N THR A 97 -14.07 -10.15 24.14
CA THR A 97 -14.44 -11.43 24.76
C THR A 97 -13.90 -12.60 23.95
N GLN A 98 -13.63 -13.76 24.56
CA GLN A 98 -13.11 -14.95 23.86
C GLN A 98 -13.91 -15.32 22.59
N GLU A 99 -15.25 -15.16 22.63
CA GLU A 99 -16.11 -15.39 21.46
C GLU A 99 -15.86 -14.37 20.33
N GLN A 100 -15.68 -13.09 20.66
CA GLN A 100 -15.37 -12.03 19.68
C GLN A 100 -13.98 -12.25 19.06
N ARG A 101 -13.01 -12.66 19.88
CA ARG A 101 -11.68 -13.10 19.41
C ARG A 101 -11.82 -14.28 18.45
N LYS A 102 -12.60 -15.31 18.79
CA LYS A 102 -12.83 -16.45 17.90
C LYS A 102 -13.49 -16.03 16.58
N GLN A 103 -14.54 -15.20 16.63
CA GLN A 103 -15.20 -14.67 15.43
C GLN A 103 -14.22 -13.88 14.53
N ARG A 104 -13.25 -13.15 15.11
CA ARG A 104 -12.16 -12.48 14.39
C ARG A 104 -11.19 -13.48 13.76
N GLU A 105 -10.77 -14.50 14.51
CA GLU A 105 -9.90 -15.58 14.01
C GLU A 105 -10.58 -16.37 12.87
N ASP A 106 -11.85 -16.74 13.01
CA ASP A 106 -12.68 -17.39 11.99
C ASP A 106 -12.92 -16.48 10.76
N ALA A 107 -12.97 -15.15 10.93
CA ALA A 107 -13.06 -14.20 9.82
C ALA A 107 -11.73 -14.02 9.08
N VAL A 108 -10.60 -14.04 9.79
CA VAL A 108 -9.26 -14.02 9.18
C VAL A 108 -8.99 -15.34 8.45
N ALA A 109 -9.32 -16.49 9.07
CA ALA A 109 -9.19 -17.81 8.46
C ALA A 109 -9.99 -17.93 7.16
N ARG A 110 -11.26 -17.48 7.15
CA ARG A 110 -12.08 -17.45 5.92
C ARG A 110 -11.49 -16.55 4.83
N ARG A 111 -10.95 -15.37 5.19
CA ARG A 111 -10.27 -14.48 4.22
C ARG A 111 -9.00 -15.11 3.66
N ALA A 112 -8.20 -15.79 4.49
CA ALA A 112 -7.00 -16.49 4.07
C ALA A 112 -7.32 -17.69 3.16
N ALA A 113 -8.38 -18.46 3.48
CA ALA A 113 -8.88 -19.55 2.64
C ALA A 113 -9.26 -19.04 1.25
N VAL A 114 -10.12 -18.02 1.16
CA VAL A 114 -10.53 -17.40 -0.11
C VAL A 114 -9.33 -16.82 -0.88
N GLN A 115 -8.32 -16.25 -0.21
CA GLN A 115 -7.08 -15.83 -0.88
C GLN A 115 -6.25 -17.02 -1.41
N SER A 116 -6.22 -18.15 -0.70
CA SER A 116 -5.55 -19.38 -1.16
C SER A 116 -6.26 -20.04 -2.35
N GLU A 117 -7.60 -19.95 -2.39
CA GLU A 117 -8.43 -20.37 -3.51
C GLU A 117 -8.18 -19.47 -4.73
N ILE A 118 -8.26 -18.14 -4.57
CA ILE A 118 -7.99 -17.16 -5.64
C ILE A 118 -6.57 -17.36 -6.22
N THR A 119 -5.54 -17.50 -5.37
CA THR A 119 -4.17 -17.73 -5.87
C THR A 119 -4.01 -19.10 -6.54
N THR A 120 -4.80 -20.11 -6.16
CA THR A 120 -4.81 -21.41 -6.84
C THR A 120 -5.55 -21.37 -8.18
N VAL A 121 -6.64 -20.59 -8.29
CA VAL A 121 -7.37 -20.33 -9.55
C VAL A 121 -6.56 -19.44 -10.51
N LEU A 122 -5.74 -18.52 -10.00
CA LEU A 122 -4.90 -17.64 -10.82
C LEU A 122 -3.55 -18.27 -11.24
N ARG A 123 -3.05 -19.29 -10.52
CA ARG A 123 -1.78 -19.97 -10.80
C ARG A 123 -1.64 -20.48 -12.25
N PRO A 124 -2.67 -21.08 -12.90
CA PRO A 124 -2.57 -21.52 -14.30
C PRO A 124 -2.39 -20.38 -15.31
N PHE A 125 -2.73 -19.14 -14.94
CA PHE A 125 -2.60 -17.95 -15.78
C PHE A 125 -1.31 -17.15 -15.48
N TYR A 126 -0.33 -17.76 -14.81
CA TYR A 126 0.97 -17.17 -14.53
C TYR A 126 2.07 -17.77 -15.42
N CYS A 127 2.75 -16.93 -16.20
CA CYS A 127 3.89 -17.35 -17.02
C CYS A 127 5.20 -17.14 -16.25
N GLU A 128 5.81 -18.23 -15.75
CA GLU A 128 7.11 -18.21 -15.06
C GLU A 128 8.28 -17.73 -15.94
N VAL A 129 8.15 -17.85 -17.27
CA VAL A 129 9.19 -17.51 -18.25
C VAL A 129 9.27 -16.00 -18.48
N CYS A 130 8.13 -15.31 -18.39
CA CYS A 130 7.98 -13.87 -18.60
C CYS A 130 7.61 -13.08 -17.33
N GLU A 131 7.36 -13.76 -16.22
CA GLU A 131 6.93 -13.21 -14.92
C GLU A 131 5.64 -12.37 -15.02
N LYS A 132 4.69 -12.86 -15.82
CA LYS A 132 3.41 -12.18 -16.12
C LYS A 132 2.22 -12.97 -15.59
N GLN A 133 1.38 -12.32 -14.79
CA GLN A 133 0.03 -12.78 -14.46
C GLN A 133 -0.95 -12.30 -15.53
N PHE A 134 -1.80 -13.19 -16.00
CA PHE A 134 -2.91 -12.90 -16.91
C PHE A 134 -4.25 -13.07 -16.19
N GLN A 135 -5.28 -12.37 -16.66
CA GLN A 135 -6.60 -12.31 -16.01
C GLN A 135 -7.65 -13.20 -16.70
N ASN A 136 -7.38 -13.67 -17.92
CA ASN A 136 -8.28 -14.46 -18.75
C ASN A 136 -7.50 -15.54 -19.53
N VAL A 137 -8.12 -16.69 -19.74
CA VAL A 137 -7.59 -17.86 -20.46
C VAL A 137 -7.02 -17.45 -21.83
N ALA A 138 -7.79 -16.71 -22.63
CA ALA A 138 -7.40 -16.34 -23.99
C ALA A 138 -6.14 -15.46 -24.04
N GLN A 139 -5.96 -14.56 -23.08
CA GLN A 139 -4.77 -13.70 -22.99
C GLN A 139 -3.51 -14.49 -22.60
N TYR A 140 -3.69 -15.52 -21.77
CA TYR A 140 -2.61 -16.42 -21.39
C TYR A 140 -2.19 -17.31 -22.57
N ASP A 141 -3.16 -17.91 -23.28
CA ASP A 141 -2.94 -18.74 -24.46
C ASP A 141 -2.22 -17.95 -25.57
N GLU A 142 -2.77 -16.79 -25.96
CA GLU A 142 -2.14 -15.86 -26.91
C GLU A 142 -0.71 -15.48 -26.50
N HIS A 143 -0.47 -15.23 -25.21
CA HIS A 143 0.90 -14.99 -24.73
C HIS A 143 1.80 -16.21 -24.91
N THR A 144 1.34 -17.42 -24.54
CA THR A 144 2.18 -18.62 -24.64
C THR A 144 2.52 -19.00 -26.08
N ASN A 145 1.60 -18.75 -27.02
CA ASN A 145 1.75 -18.94 -28.46
C ASN A 145 2.56 -17.81 -29.14
N SER A 146 2.73 -16.66 -28.47
CA SER A 146 3.46 -15.53 -29.05
C SER A 146 4.94 -15.87 -29.33
N TYR A 147 5.43 -15.46 -30.50
CA TYR A 147 6.83 -15.65 -30.91
C TYR A 147 7.83 -15.12 -29.87
N ALA A 148 7.52 -14.00 -29.23
CA ALA A 148 8.33 -13.40 -28.16
C ALA A 148 8.42 -14.30 -26.91
N HIS A 149 7.34 -14.99 -26.52
CA HIS A 149 7.37 -15.98 -25.45
C HIS A 149 8.24 -17.17 -25.85
N HIS A 150 8.05 -17.76 -27.03
CA HIS A 150 8.88 -18.87 -27.50
C HIS A 150 10.38 -18.52 -27.58
N HIS A 151 10.74 -17.29 -27.94
CA HIS A 151 12.12 -16.81 -27.89
C HIS A 151 12.66 -16.70 -26.45
N LYS A 152 11.83 -16.21 -25.51
CA LYS A 152 12.17 -16.14 -24.08
C LYS A 152 12.36 -17.53 -23.47
N VAL A 153 11.52 -18.51 -23.84
CA VAL A 153 11.67 -19.94 -23.47
C VAL A 153 13.03 -20.46 -23.95
N ARG A 154 13.28 -20.46 -25.27
CA ARG A 154 14.53 -20.98 -25.86
C ARG A 154 15.79 -20.34 -25.28
N PHE A 155 15.75 -19.03 -25.00
CA PHE A 155 16.87 -18.33 -24.36
C PHE A 155 17.07 -18.70 -22.88
N ARG A 156 15.99 -19.02 -22.15
CA ARG A 156 16.06 -19.53 -20.78
C ARG A 156 16.61 -20.97 -20.76
N ASP A 157 16.13 -21.82 -21.67
CA ASP A 157 16.60 -23.21 -21.83
C ASP A 157 18.09 -23.27 -22.20
N MET A 158 18.55 -22.43 -23.13
CA MET A 158 19.97 -22.35 -23.50
C MET A 158 20.86 -21.94 -22.31
N GLN A 159 20.42 -20.97 -21.50
CA GLN A 159 21.14 -20.58 -20.27
C GLN A 159 21.10 -21.68 -19.20
N LEU A 160 19.98 -22.40 -19.05
CA LEU A 160 19.87 -23.52 -18.12
C LEU A 160 20.79 -24.67 -18.56
N ALA A 161 20.82 -25.02 -19.84
CA ALA A 161 21.74 -26.00 -20.41
C ALA A 161 23.21 -25.59 -20.25
N GLN A 162 23.56 -24.32 -20.51
CA GLN A 162 24.92 -23.80 -20.30
C GLN A 162 25.32 -23.75 -18.81
N ARG A 163 24.36 -23.50 -17.91
CA ARG A 163 24.57 -23.56 -16.46
C ARG A 163 24.67 -25.00 -15.94
N ALA A 164 23.96 -25.95 -16.56
CA ALA A 164 24.05 -27.37 -16.24
C ALA A 164 25.37 -27.99 -16.74
N SER A 165 25.79 -27.70 -17.97
CA SER A 165 27.08 -28.16 -18.50
C SER A 165 28.29 -27.56 -17.77
N ARG A 166 28.13 -26.39 -17.14
CA ARG A 166 29.11 -25.78 -16.23
C ARG A 166 29.02 -26.32 -14.78
N ASN A 167 27.93 -26.98 -14.41
CA ASN A 167 27.71 -27.60 -13.08
C ASN A 167 27.48 -29.11 -13.25
N THR A 168 28.38 -29.82 -13.93
CA THR A 168 28.27 -31.27 -14.09
C THR A 168 28.18 -31.97 -12.74
N GLU A 169 27.42 -33.08 -12.67
CA GLU A 169 27.21 -33.80 -11.41
C GLU A 169 28.53 -34.26 -10.77
N GLU A 170 29.57 -34.53 -11.57
CA GLU A 170 30.92 -34.81 -11.07
C GLU A 170 31.55 -33.64 -10.33
N GLU A 171 31.51 -32.42 -10.88
CA GLU A 171 32.07 -31.24 -10.21
C GLU A 171 31.25 -30.87 -8.95
N VAL A 172 29.92 -30.97 -9.05
CA VAL A 172 29.01 -30.68 -7.92
C VAL A 172 29.15 -31.73 -6.82
N SER A 173 29.27 -33.03 -7.15
CA SER A 173 29.50 -34.09 -6.15
C SER A 173 30.90 -34.02 -5.53
N LYS A 174 31.97 -33.79 -6.32
CA LYS A 174 33.32 -33.52 -5.82
C LYS A 174 33.35 -32.30 -4.89
N ARG A 175 32.53 -31.26 -5.14
CA ARG A 175 32.39 -30.10 -4.26
C ARG A 175 31.61 -30.44 -2.99
N LYS A 176 30.43 -31.06 -3.11
CA LYS A 176 29.55 -31.44 -2.00
C LYS A 176 30.18 -32.49 -1.07
N GLU A 177 31.04 -33.37 -1.58
CA GLU A 177 31.82 -34.28 -0.74
C GLU A 177 32.96 -33.57 0.00
N LYS A 178 33.65 -32.60 -0.63
CA LYS A 178 34.64 -31.75 0.06
C LYS A 178 33.99 -30.92 1.18
N GLU A 179 32.71 -30.57 1.02
CA GLU A 179 31.87 -29.87 1.99
C GLU A 179 31.41 -30.79 3.12
N ARG A 180 30.79 -31.94 2.81
CA ARG A 180 30.46 -33.02 3.76
C ARG A 180 31.66 -33.42 4.62
N LYS A 181 32.86 -33.48 4.03
CA LYS A 181 34.14 -33.82 4.70
C LYS A 181 34.74 -32.67 5.52
N ARG A 182 34.12 -31.48 5.52
CA ARG A 182 34.35 -30.40 6.50
C ARG A 182 33.32 -30.49 7.61
N GLU A 183 32.03 -30.57 7.26
CA GLU A 183 30.91 -30.73 8.20
C GLU A 183 31.14 -31.92 9.14
N GLU A 184 31.53 -33.08 8.61
CA GLU A 184 31.85 -34.29 9.39
C GLU A 184 33.01 -34.06 10.38
N LYS A 185 34.02 -33.26 10.01
CA LYS A 185 35.13 -32.91 10.90
C LYS A 185 34.69 -31.96 12.00
N GLU A 186 33.77 -31.04 11.71
CA GLU A 186 33.23 -30.11 12.70
C GLU A 186 32.24 -30.81 13.64
N LEU A 187 31.31 -31.64 13.14
CA LEU A 187 30.50 -32.54 13.97
C LEU A 187 31.38 -33.45 14.83
N ARG A 188 32.45 -34.04 14.29
CA ARG A 188 33.37 -34.89 15.06
C ARG A 188 34.18 -34.10 16.10
N LYS A 189 34.50 -32.83 15.84
CA LYS A 189 35.14 -31.93 16.81
C LYS A 189 34.16 -31.53 17.92
N ILE A 190 32.90 -31.24 17.58
CA ILE A 190 31.81 -30.95 18.51
C ILE A 190 31.51 -32.18 19.38
N ALA A 191 31.36 -33.37 18.80
CA ALA A 191 31.14 -34.62 19.53
C ALA A 191 32.31 -34.96 20.48
N LYS A 192 33.56 -34.68 20.07
CA LYS A 192 34.73 -34.82 20.95
C LYS A 192 34.75 -33.78 22.09
N ALA A 193 34.26 -32.56 21.86
CA ALA A 193 34.10 -31.54 22.90
C ALA A 193 32.93 -31.85 23.85
N ALA A 194 31.85 -32.47 23.34
CA ALA A 194 30.68 -32.91 24.11
C ALA A 194 30.93 -34.16 24.97
N GLY A 195 32.16 -34.69 25.02
CA GLY A 195 32.57 -35.72 25.98
C GLY A 195 31.97 -37.12 25.79
N VAL A 196 31.23 -37.38 24.71
CA VAL A 196 30.56 -38.66 24.47
C VAL A 196 31.60 -39.75 24.18
N LYS A 197 31.90 -40.57 25.20
CA LYS A 197 32.72 -41.77 25.08
C LYS A 197 31.93 -42.84 24.30
N MET A 198 32.19 -42.93 22.99
CA MET A 198 31.73 -44.05 22.16
C MET A 198 32.36 -45.37 22.66
N VAL A 199 31.64 -46.08 23.53
CA VAL A 199 32.06 -47.39 24.05
C VAL A 199 31.91 -48.44 22.95
N LYS A 200 32.99 -49.17 22.64
CA LYS A 200 32.92 -50.35 21.77
C LYS A 200 33.10 -51.65 22.56
N PRO A 201 32.04 -52.46 22.64
CA PRO A 201 32.13 -53.91 22.82
C PRO A 201 31.48 -54.59 21.57
N PRO A 202 31.19 -55.90 21.52
CA PRO A 202 32.00 -56.78 20.68
C PRO A 202 31.22 -57.43 19.52
N VAL A 203 31.90 -58.31 18.78
CA VAL A 203 31.36 -59.04 17.62
C VAL A 203 30.97 -60.47 18.01
N ALA A 204 29.82 -60.92 17.49
CA ALA A 204 29.33 -62.30 17.34
C ALA A 204 29.03 -63.17 18.58
N VAL A 205 27.79 -63.67 18.63
CA VAL A 205 27.46 -65.12 18.59
C VAL A 205 26.29 -65.28 17.60
N ALA A 206 25.94 -66.50 17.14
CA ALA A 206 25.05 -66.73 15.99
C ALA A 206 23.90 -67.73 16.23
N ALA A 207 22.88 -67.61 15.36
CA ALA A 207 22.03 -68.65 14.76
C ALA A 207 21.16 -69.62 15.63
N ALA A 208 19.83 -69.43 15.51
CA ALA A 208 18.80 -70.43 15.18
C ALA A 208 17.73 -69.67 14.32
N GLY A 209 17.01 -70.21 13.33
CA GLY A 209 16.15 -71.41 13.33
C GLY A 209 14.69 -70.96 13.56
N GLU A 210 13.68 -71.18 12.70
CA GLU A 210 13.52 -72.09 11.56
C GLU A 210 12.62 -71.52 10.42
N ALA A 211 12.29 -72.35 9.42
CA ALA A 211 11.48 -72.11 8.21
C ALA A 211 9.99 -71.75 8.52
N SER A 212 9.12 -71.35 7.57
CA SER A 212 9.06 -71.49 6.09
C SER A 212 8.14 -70.37 5.51
N SER A 213 7.74 -70.23 4.23
CA SER A 213 7.79 -71.09 3.02
C SER A 213 7.69 -70.26 1.70
N MET A 214 7.41 -70.93 0.57
CA MET A 214 6.96 -70.39 -0.73
C MET A 214 5.74 -71.23 -1.21
N PRO A 215 4.89 -70.75 -2.14
CA PRO A 215 5.10 -71.11 -3.55
C PRO A 215 4.84 -70.01 -4.61
N SER A 216 5.44 -70.23 -5.77
CA SER A 216 5.56 -69.35 -6.96
C SER A 216 4.34 -69.28 -7.90
N ALA A 217 4.14 -68.12 -8.55
CA ALA A 217 3.82 -67.95 -9.98
C ALA A 217 4.02 -66.46 -10.38
N GLY A 218 4.44 -66.06 -11.59
CA GLY A 218 4.84 -66.78 -12.81
C GLY A 218 5.64 -65.88 -13.78
N SER A 219 5.98 -66.36 -14.98
CA SER A 219 7.08 -65.84 -15.83
C SER A 219 6.69 -64.89 -17.00
N ALA A 220 7.53 -63.90 -17.31
CA ALA A 220 7.90 -63.36 -18.65
C ALA A 220 8.93 -62.20 -18.44
N ALA A 221 10.06 -62.03 -19.16
CA ALA A 221 10.35 -62.04 -20.61
C ALA A 221 9.67 -60.87 -21.37
N GLY A 222 10.38 -59.95 -22.05
CA GLY A 222 11.83 -59.80 -22.23
C GLY A 222 12.21 -58.39 -22.72
N GLY A 223 13.51 -58.13 -22.93
CA GLY A 223 14.03 -56.80 -23.30
C GLY A 223 14.11 -56.55 -24.81
N GLY A 224 14.24 -55.27 -25.21
CA GLY A 224 14.34 -54.88 -26.62
C GLY A 224 14.86 -53.45 -26.85
N PHE A 225 16.19 -53.27 -26.83
CA PHE A 225 16.83 -52.04 -27.30
C PHE A 225 16.85 -52.00 -28.84
N LYS A 226 16.55 -50.84 -29.43
CA LYS A 226 17.08 -50.43 -30.75
C LYS A 226 17.52 -48.95 -30.70
N LYS A 227 18.53 -48.62 -31.50
CA LYS A 227 19.13 -47.28 -31.61
C LYS A 227 18.52 -46.49 -32.78
N SER A 228 18.77 -45.18 -32.76
CA SER A 228 19.00 -44.22 -33.87
C SER A 228 18.72 -44.63 -35.31
N GLU A 229 18.33 -43.65 -36.15
CA GLU A 229 19.22 -43.11 -37.20
C GLU A 229 18.74 -41.72 -37.71
N TRP A 230 19.40 -41.19 -38.75
CA TRP A 230 19.55 -39.77 -39.13
C TRP A 230 18.66 -39.31 -40.30
N ALA A 231 18.44 -37.99 -40.43
CA ALA A 231 18.00 -37.34 -41.68
C ALA A 231 18.31 -35.81 -41.68
N THR A 232 18.38 -35.21 -42.87
CA THR A 232 18.86 -33.84 -43.16
C THR A 232 18.16 -33.27 -44.41
N VAL A 233 18.22 -31.98 -44.77
CA VAL A 233 19.01 -30.85 -44.21
C VAL A 233 18.15 -29.96 -43.28
N VAL A 234 17.70 -28.71 -43.50
CA VAL A 234 17.83 -27.70 -44.59
C VAL A 234 18.08 -26.33 -43.96
N THR A 235 19.07 -25.59 -44.47
CA THR A 235 19.37 -24.20 -44.12
C THR A 235 18.85 -23.24 -45.18
N PHE A 236 18.25 -22.11 -44.77
CA PHE A 236 18.10 -20.92 -45.60
C PHE A 236 18.62 -19.68 -44.87
N THR A 237 19.09 -18.71 -45.66
CA THR A 237 19.80 -17.50 -45.24
C THR A 237 19.04 -16.22 -45.64
N ALA A 238 19.63 -15.05 -45.38
CA ALA A 238 19.06 -13.70 -45.41
C ALA A 238 18.07 -13.42 -44.25
N ASP A 239 18.28 -12.46 -43.33
CA ASP A 239 18.93 -11.13 -43.34
C ASP A 239 18.07 -10.01 -43.95
N THR A 240 17.52 -9.14 -43.09
CA THR A 240 17.43 -7.68 -43.35
C THR A 240 17.05 -6.85 -42.11
N SER A 241 17.81 -5.77 -41.88
CA SER A 241 17.42 -4.47 -41.29
C SER A 241 16.53 -4.38 -40.03
N VAL A 242 17.15 -3.90 -38.94
CA VAL A 242 16.49 -3.21 -37.81
C VAL A 242 15.98 -1.82 -38.22
N THR A 243 14.85 -1.36 -37.66
CA THR A 243 14.60 0.07 -37.35
C THR A 243 13.65 0.17 -36.14
N SER A 244 13.85 1.19 -35.29
CA SER A 244 13.12 1.40 -34.02
C SER A 244 11.96 2.40 -34.18
N PRO A 245 11.02 2.47 -33.20
CA PRO A 245 11.05 3.67 -32.35
C PRO A 245 10.86 3.42 -30.83
N GLU A 246 10.93 4.51 -30.07
CA GLU A 246 11.13 4.64 -28.61
C GLU A 246 9.82 4.59 -27.77
N PRO A 247 9.86 4.10 -26.50
CA PRO A 247 8.68 4.07 -25.62
C PRO A 247 8.35 5.42 -24.95
N PRO A 248 7.08 5.66 -24.55
CA PRO A 248 6.64 6.94 -24.00
C PRO A 248 7.15 7.24 -22.58
N LYS A 249 7.29 8.54 -22.30
CA LYS A 249 7.81 9.10 -21.04
C LYS A 249 6.79 8.94 -19.88
N ARG A 250 7.30 8.65 -18.68
CA ARG A 250 6.49 8.44 -17.47
C ARG A 250 6.60 9.60 -16.47
N SER A 251 5.45 10.20 -16.16
CA SER A 251 5.10 10.91 -14.91
C SER A 251 6.22 11.68 -14.18
N ALA A 252 6.27 13.00 -14.40
CA ALA A 252 6.85 13.91 -13.42
C ALA A 252 5.80 14.26 -12.35
N TRP A 253 6.10 14.00 -11.08
CA TRP A 253 5.38 14.58 -9.93
C TRP A 253 6.38 15.51 -9.23
N ALA A 254 6.13 16.82 -9.26
CA ALA A 254 7.03 17.81 -8.69
C ALA A 254 6.70 18.04 -7.21
N THR A 255 7.67 17.83 -6.33
CA THR A 255 7.58 18.14 -4.91
C THR A 255 7.50 19.65 -4.71
N LEU A 256 6.46 20.15 -4.06
CA LEU A 256 6.44 21.52 -3.54
C LEU A 256 7.27 21.60 -2.26
N GLN A 257 8.24 22.51 -2.24
CA GLN A 257 9.13 22.77 -1.12
C GLN A 257 8.64 24.03 -0.38
N PRO A 258 8.47 23.99 0.96
CA PRO A 258 8.01 25.15 1.71
C PRO A 258 9.12 26.20 1.85
N HIS A 259 8.74 27.47 1.81
CA HIS A 259 9.62 28.61 2.06
C HIS A 259 9.60 28.98 3.55
N ALA A 260 10.78 28.99 4.18
CA ALA A 260 11.06 29.59 5.49
C ALA A 260 12.55 29.95 5.52
#